data_AF-A0AAE7JU37-F1
#
_entry.id   AF-A0AAE7JU37-F1
#
_cell.length_a   1.000
_cell.length_b   1.000
_cell.length_c   1.000
_cell.angle_alpha   90.00
_cell.angle_beta   90.00
_cell.angle_gamma   90.00
#
_symmetry.space_group_name_H-M   'P 1'
#
loop_
_entity.id
_entity.type
_entity.pdbx_description
1 polymer ?
#
loop_
_entity_poly.entity_id
_entity_poly.type
_entity_poly.pdbx_seq_one_letter_code
_entity_poly.pdbx_strand_id
1 'polypeptide(L)' 'MMRCFKCNAVARTRTSLRLSERTQRNYHQCQNMLCGTCFTTLQEVEKVLTDAKPTEGAELPRELFHPGHLGDDQMGLEF' A
#
# COMPACT_ATOMS: atom_id res chain seq x y z
N MET A 1 -6.68 7.98 -5.42
CA MET A 1 -7.85 7.45 -6.16
C MET A 1 -7.54 7.50 -7.64
N MET A 2 -7.88 6.44 -8.38
CA MET A 2 -7.58 6.32 -9.80
C MET A 2 -8.78 6.76 -10.65
N ARG A 3 -8.56 7.20 -11.89
CA ARG A 3 -9.65 7.43 -12.84
C ARG A 3 -9.94 6.17 -13.65
N CYS A 4 -11.22 5.90 -13.89
CA CYS A 4 -11.65 4.79 -14.72
C CYS A 4 -11.20 5.03 -16.16
N PHE A 5 -10.46 4.09 -16.75
CA PHE A 5 -9.99 4.21 -18.14
C PHE A 5 -11.13 4.30 -19.17
N LYS A 6 -12.33 3.81 -18.84
CA LYS A 6 -13.49 3.78 -19.74
C LYS A 6 -14.29 5.09 -19.75
N CYS A 7 -14.57 5.67 -18.58
CA CYS A 7 -15.47 6.84 -18.46
C CYS A 7 -14.85 8.03 -17.71
N ASN A 8 -13.59 7.93 -17.30
CA ASN A 8 -12.83 8.95 -16.58
C ASN A 8 -13.39 9.37 -15.20
N ALA A 9 -14.50 8.77 -14.74
CA ALA A 9 -15.00 8.95 -13.39
C ALA A 9 -14.06 8.32 -12.35
N VAL A 10 -14.23 8.73 -11.09
CA VAL A 10 -13.42 8.20 -9.97
C VAL A 10 -13.64 6.70 -9.81
N ALA A 11 -12.55 5.94 -9.67
CA ALA A 11 -12.54 4.54 -9.29
C ALA A 11 -11.88 4.39 -7.91
N ARG A 12 -12.52 3.62 -7.03
CA ARG A 12 -12.00 3.34 -5.69
C ARG A 12 -11.39 1.95 -5.62
N THR A 13 -10.23 1.87 -4.97
CA THR A 13 -9.62 0.59 -4.58
C THR A 13 -10.53 -0.10 -3.57
N ARG A 14 -10.91 -1.34 -3.84
CA ARG A 14 -11.71 -2.19 -2.93
C ARG A 14 -10.83 -3.12 -2.12
N THR A 15 -9.81 -3.67 -2.76
CA THR A 15 -8.81 -4.53 -2.13
C THR A 15 -7.52 -4.46 -2.91
N SER A 16 -6.47 -5.01 -2.32
CA SER A 16 -5.15 -5.11 -2.93
C SER A 16 -4.54 -6.46 -2.60
N LEU A 17 -3.78 -7.01 -3.52
CA LEU A 17 -3.01 -8.23 -3.34
C LEU A 17 -1.52 -7.89 -3.51
N ARG A 18 -0.71 -8.18 -2.49
CA ARG A 18 0.75 -8.08 -2.62
C ARG A 18 1.23 -9.24 -3.49
N LEU A 19 1.95 -8.93 -4.56
CA LEU A 19 2.50 -9.93 -5.48
C LEU A 19 3.98 -10.20 -5.21
N SER A 20 4.72 -9.17 -4.81
CA SER A 20 6.13 -9.25 -4.43
C SER A 20 6.42 -8.22 -3.34
N GLU A 21 7.67 -8.13 -2.88
CA GLU A 21 8.11 -7.08 -1.97
C GLU A 21 7.89 -5.67 -2.54
N ARG A 22 7.96 -5.50 -3.86
CA ARG A 22 7.91 -4.20 -4.54
C ARG A 22 6.68 -3.99 -5.42
N THR A 23 5.84 -5.01 -5.61
CA THR A 23 4.71 -4.98 -6.53
C THR A 23 3.40 -5.35 -5.83
N GLN A 24 2.38 -4.52 -6.02
CA GLN A 24 1.04 -4.71 -5.49
C GLN A 24 0.01 -4.62 -6.61
N ARG A 25 -0.92 -5.56 -6.67
CA ARG A 25 -2.10 -5.48 -7.53
C ARG A 25 -3.24 -4.81 -6.77
N ASN A 26 -3.79 -3.73 -7.32
CA ASN A 26 -4.92 -3.01 -6.75
C ASN A 26 -6.18 -3.28 -7.57
N TYR A 27 -7.28 -3.59 -6.90
CA TYR A 27 -8.59 -3.88 -7.52
C TYR A 27 -9.49 -2.65 -7.37
N HIS A 28 -9.94 -2.09 -8.48
CA HIS A 28 -10.69 -0.84 -8.53
C HIS A 28 -12.11 -1.06 -9.03
N GLN A 29 -13.05 -0.30 -8.49
CA GLN A 29 -14.43 -0.21 -8.98
C GLN A 29 -14.78 1.23 -9.30
N CYS A 30 -15.21 1.49 -10.54
CA CYS A 30 -15.72 2.78 -10.96
C CYS A 30 -16.97 3.19 -10.13
N GLN A 31 -17.00 4.42 -9.65
CA GLN A 31 -18.13 4.97 -8.87
C GLN A 31 -19.27 5.49 -9.75
N ASN A 32 -19.07 5.64 -11.06
CA ASN A 32 -20.17 5.93 -11.97
C ASN A 32 -21.04 4.68 -12.09
N MET A 33 -22.25 4.73 -11.54
CA MET A 33 -23.21 3.62 -11.51
C MET A 33 -23.61 3.13 -12.92
N LEU A 34 -23.55 4.01 -13.93
CA LEU A 34 -23.78 3.62 -15.33
C LEU A 34 -22.58 2.92 -15.96
N CYS A 35 -21.38 3.09 -15.39
CA CYS A 35 -20.16 2.45 -15.88
C CYS A 35 -19.85 1.16 -15.13
N GLY A 36 -19.85 1.21 -13.79
CA GLY A 36 -19.66 0.07 -12.87
C GLY A 36 -18.38 -0.74 -13.06
N THR A 37 -17.49 -0.33 -13.98
CA THR A 37 -16.42 -1.20 -14.48
C THR A 37 -15.41 -1.47 -13.36
N CYS A 38 -15.14 -2.76 -13.16
CA CYS A 38 -14.11 -3.25 -12.27
C CYS A 38 -12.85 -3.55 -13.07
N PHE A 39 -11.69 -3.15 -12.56
CA PHE A 39 -10.41 -3.35 -13.23
C PHE A 39 -9.27 -3.41 -12.21
N THR A 40 -8.13 -3.95 -12.63
CA THR A 40 -6.93 -4.04 -11.78
C THR A 40 -5.80 -3.17 -12.33
N THR A 41 -4.93 -2.73 -11.42
CA THR A 41 -3.65 -2.11 -11.79
C THR A 41 -2.51 -2.73 -11.02
N LEU A 42 -1.32 -2.76 -11.63
CA LEU A 42 -0.08 -3.08 -10.95
C LEU A 42 0.56 -1.77 -10.48
N GLN A 43 0.81 -1.66 -9.19
CA GLN A 43 1.59 -0.60 -8.58
C GLN A 43 2.94 -1.18 -8.17
N GLU A 44 4.00 -0.67 -8.79
CA GLU A 44 5.36 -1.15 -8.58
C GLU A 44 6.25 -0.02 -8.08
N VAL A 45 7.13 -0.33 -7.12
CA VAL A 45 8.21 0.58 -6.71
C VAL A 45 9.27 0.57 -7.81
N GLU A 46 9.22 1.54 -8.71
CA GLU A 46 10.16 1.66 -9.84
C GLU A 46 11.60 1.94 -9.35
N LYS A 47 11.77 2.98 -8.54
CA LYS A 47 13.09 3.40 -8.05
C LYS A 47 13.01 3.92 -6.62
N VAL A 48 14.02 3.59 -5.82
CA VAL A 48 14.27 4.20 -4.51
C VAL A 48 15.18 5.41 -4.73
N LEU A 49 14.69 6.60 -4.35
CA LEU A 49 15.45 7.85 -4.50
C LEU A 49 16.41 8.11 -3.33
N THR A 50 16.03 7.66 -2.14
CA THR A 50 16.82 7.82 -0.92
C THR A 50 16.57 6.62 -0.03
N ASP A 51 17.65 6.00 0.43
CA ASP A 51 17.62 4.92 1.41
C ASP A 51 18.02 5.50 2.77
N ALA A 52 17.04 5.83 3.60
CA ALA A 52 17.26 6.40 4.92
C ALA A 52 17.62 5.28 5.89
N LYS A 53 18.87 5.29 6.37
CA LYS A 53 19.32 4.35 7.40
C LYS A 53 19.28 5.03 8.77
N PRO A 54 18.83 4.32 9.83
CA PRO A 54 18.98 4.81 11.18
C PRO A 54 20.44 5.15 11.48
N THR A 55 20.67 6.20 12.27
CA THR A 55 22.00 6.47 12.82
C THR A 55 22.40 5.33 13.75
N GLU A 56 23.70 4.99 13.79
CA GLU A 56 24.21 4.00 14.73
C GLU A 56 23.82 4.37 16.17
N GLY A 57 23.22 3.43 16.90
CA GLY A 57 22.72 3.64 18.27
C GLY A 57 21.36 4.34 18.39
N ALA A 58 20.66 4.59 17.28
CA ALA A 58 19.30 5.12 17.34
C ALA A 58 18.33 4.05 17.88
N GLU A 59 17.81 4.27 19.07
CA GLU A 59 16.78 3.43 19.69
C GLU A 59 15.41 4.09 19.59
N LEU A 60 14.41 3.33 19.13
CA LEU A 60 13.02 3.77 19.09
C LEU A 60 12.35 3.42 20.43
N PRO A 61 11.79 4.39 21.19
CA PRO A 61 11.03 4.10 22.40
C PRO A 61 9.69 3.44 22.05
N ARG A 62 9.71 2.12 21.83
CA ARG A 62 8.61 1.31 21.27
C ARG A 62 7.28 1.51 22.01
N GLU A 63 7.32 1.66 23.34
CA GLU A 63 6.13 1.82 24.19
C GLU A 63 5.33 3.09 23.90
N LEU A 64 5.96 4.11 23.32
CA LEU A 64 5.30 5.38 22.97
C LEU A 64 4.59 5.31 21.61
N PHE A 65 4.87 4.29 20.79
CA PHE A 65 4.32 4.16 19.44
C PHE A 65 3.19 3.14 19.39
N HIS A 66 2.20 3.41 18.54
CA HIS A 66 1.17 2.43 18.23
C HIS A 66 1.81 1.19 17.56
N PRO A 67 1.44 -0.05 17.92
CA PRO A 67 2.07 -1.27 17.38
C PRO A 67 2.07 -1.32 15.85
N GLY A 68 1.03 -0.80 15.21
CA GLY A 68 0.94 -0.71 13.73
C GLY A 68 2.02 0.16 13.06
N HIS A 69 2.80 0.94 13.81
CA HIS A 69 3.93 1.71 13.29
C HIS A 69 5.25 0.94 13.32
N LEU A 70 5.29 -0.21 14.01
CA LEU A 70 6.51 -1.01 14.18
C LEU A 70 6.76 -1.98 13.01
N GLY A 71 5.87 -1.99 12.01
CA GLY A 71 6.01 -2.83 10.82
C GLY A 71 5.89 -4.31 11.17
N ASP A 72 6.85 -5.12 10.72
CA ASP A 72 6.84 -6.57 10.94
C ASP A 72 6.99 -6.94 12.43
N ASP A 73 7.58 -6.05 13.25
CA ASP A 73 7.69 -6.20 14.70
C ASP A 73 6.38 -5.83 15.46
N GLN A 74 5.26 -5.61 14.76
CA GLN A 74 3.98 -5.27 15.35
C GLN A 74 3.45 -6.37 16.30
N MET A 75 3.77 -7.62 16.04
CA MET A 75 3.30 -8.77 16.80
C MET A 75 4.52 -9.52 17.36
N GLY A 76 4.57 -9.71 18.69
CA GLY A 76 5.60 -10.52 19.35
C GLY A 76 5.41 -12.02 19.11
N LEU A 77 5.38 -12.44 17.86
CA LEU A 77 5.31 -13.85 17.49
C LEU A 77 6.72 -14.44 17.58
N GLU A 78 7.03 -15.04 18.72
CA GLU A 78 8.18 -15.93 18.88
C GLU A 78 7.90 -17.21 18.08
N PHE A 79 8.69 -17.49 17.04
CA PHE A 79 8.69 -18.76 16.31
C PHE A 79 9.83 -19.65 16.79
#